data_AF-A0A170TCV3-F1
#
_entry.id   AF-A0A170TCV3-F1
#
_cell.length_a   1.000
_cell.length_b   1.000
_cell.length_c   1.000
_cell.angle_alpha   90.00
_cell.angle_beta   90.00
_cell.angle_gamma   90.00
#
_symmetry.space_group_name_H-M   'P 1'
#
loop_
_entity.id
_entity.type
_entity.pdbx_description
1 polymer ?
#
loop_
_entity_poly.entity_id
_entity_poly.type
_entity_poly.pdbx_seq_one_letter_code
_entity_poly.pdbx_strand_id
1 'polypeptide(L)' 'NLVKLLGKISEDCRVSIRNIRRDIMDKLKIMQDNKDISEDDLRIAGVEIQKITDEIIKRINDTFLAKEKELLHV' A
#
# COMPACT_ATOMS: atom_id res chain seq x y z
N ASN A 1 19.77 12.07 13.55
CA ASN A 1 18.96 11.14 14.35
C ASN A 1 18.38 10.09 13.41
N LEU A 2 18.95 8.88 13.43
CA LEU A 2 18.69 7.82 12.44
C LEU A 2 17.24 7.30 12.49
N VAL A 3 16.63 7.28 13.67
CA VAL A 3 15.22 6.89 13.85
C VAL A 3 14.28 7.84 13.09
N LYS A 4 14.58 9.15 13.08
CA LYS A 4 13.80 10.13 12.30
C LYS A 4 13.90 9.88 10.78
N LEU A 5 15.08 9.51 10.29
CA LEU A 5 15.27 9.18 8.87
C LEU A 5 14.50 7.90 8.50
N LEU A 6 14.59 6.87 9.35
CA LEU A 6 13.88 5.62 9.17
C LEU A 6 12.35 5.83 9.13
N GLY A 7 11.82 6.70 9.99
CA GLY A 7 10.40 7.06 10.01
C GLY A 7 9.95 7.72 8.70
N LYS A 8 10.77 8.62 8.14
CA LYS A 8 10.49 9.24 6.84
C LYS A 8 10.44 8.19 5.72
N ILE A 9 11.40 7.27 5.67
CA ILE A 9 11.43 6.20 4.67
C ILE A 9 10.18 5.32 4.78
N SER A 10 9.76 4.96 6.00
CA SER A 10 8.53 4.16 6.21
C SER A 10 7.29 4.87 5.68
N GLU A 11 7.15 6.17 5.93
CA GLU A 11 5.98 6.92 5.42
C GLU A 11 6.03 7.09 3.90
N ASP A 12 7.20 7.36 3.32
CA ASP A 12 7.38 7.45 1.87
C ASP A 12 7.01 6.12 1.16
N CYS A 13 7.37 4.98 1.77
CA CYS A 13 6.93 3.66 1.31
C CYS A 13 5.40 3.52 1.38
N ARG A 14 4.76 3.90 2.49
CA ARG A 14 3.29 3.83 2.63
C ARG A 14 2.57 4.72 1.61
N VAL A 15 3.06 5.94 1.41
CA VAL A 15 2.54 6.85 0.37
C VAL A 15 2.64 6.22 -1.01
N SER A 16 3.78 5.62 -1.34
CA SER A 16 3.99 4.95 -2.63
C SER A 16 2.99 3.81 -2.86
N ILE A 17 2.76 2.97 -1.85
CA ILE A 17 1.76 1.89 -1.93
C ILE A 17 0.33 2.43 -2.10
N ARG A 18 -0.03 3.50 -1.38
CA ARG A 18 -1.36 4.15 -1.53
C ARG A 18 -1.55 4.74 -2.93
N ASN A 19 -0.50 5.32 -3.51
CA ASN A 19 -0.54 5.86 -4.88
C ASN A 19 -0.74 4.75 -5.91
N ILE A 20 0.03 3.65 -5.82
CA ILE A 20 -0.14 2.50 -6.71
C ILE A 20 -1.56 1.95 -6.63
N ARG A 21 -2.11 1.79 -5.41
CA ARG A 21 -3.49 1.35 -5.22
C ARG A 21 -4.48 2.28 -5.94
N ARG A 22 -4.31 3.60 -5.81
CA ARG A 22 -5.16 4.60 -6.47
C ARG A 22 -5.09 4.44 -7.99
N ASP A 23 -3.89 4.38 -8.54
CA ASP A 23 -3.68 4.26 -9.98
C ASP A 23 -4.31 2.98 -10.55
N ILE A 24 -4.24 1.86 -9.81
CA ILE A 24 -4.89 0.60 -10.22
C ILE A 24 -6.41 0.73 -10.15
N MET A 25 -6.97 1.32 -9.10
CA MET A 25 -8.42 1.52 -8.98
C MET A 25 -8.96 2.43 -10.08
N ASP A 26 -8.23 3.49 -10.43
CA ASP A 26 -8.61 4.40 -11.51
C ASP A 26 -8.58 3.67 -12.87
N LYS A 27 -7.58 2.80 -13.10
CA LYS A 27 -7.53 1.94 -14.30
C LYS A 27 -8.70 0.97 -14.37
N LEU A 28 -9.04 0.30 -13.26
CA LEU A 28 -10.18 -0.62 -13.22
C LEU A 28 -11.49 0.11 -13.49
N LYS A 29 -11.64 1.35 -12.99
CA LYS A 29 -12.80 2.17 -13.27
C LYS A 29 -12.91 2.53 -14.75
N ILE A 30 -11.80 2.90 -15.40
CA ILE A 30 -11.75 3.15 -16.85
C ILE A 30 -12.15 1.88 -17.63
N MET A 31 -11.65 0.71 -17.23
CA MET A 31 -12.02 -0.57 -17.86
C MET A 31 -13.53 -0.86 -17.72
N GLN A 32 -14.12 -0.52 -16.57
CA GLN A 32 -15.56 -0.68 -16.34
C GLN A 32 -16.37 0.30 -17.20
N ASP A 33 -15.95 1.56 -17.30
CA ASP A 33 -16.58 2.57 -18.17
C ASP A 33 -16.53 2.16 -19.65
N ASN A 34 -15.41 1.53 -20.07
CA ASN A 34 -15.24 0.97 -21.41
C ASN A 34 -16.01 -0.34 -21.65
N LYS A 35 -16.68 -0.88 -20.61
CA LYS A 35 -17.38 -2.17 -20.61
C LYS A 35 -16.46 -3.38 -20.83
N ASP A 36 -15.16 -3.25 -20.54
CA ASP A 36 -14.20 -4.34 -20.57
C ASP A 36 -14.38 -5.28 -19.36
N ILE A 37 -14.91 -4.76 -18.25
CA ILE A 37 -15.23 -5.51 -17.03
C ILE A 37 -16.63 -5.13 -16.51
N SER A 38 -17.27 -6.01 -15.75
CA SER A 38 -18.54 -5.71 -15.09
C SER A 38 -18.34 -4.90 -13.78
N GLU A 39 -19.44 -4.35 -13.25
CA GLU A 39 -19.43 -3.71 -11.93
C GLU A 39 -19.07 -4.71 -10.81
N ASP A 40 -19.50 -5.97 -10.94
CA ASP A 40 -19.16 -7.03 -10.00
C ASP A 40 -17.67 -7.37 -10.05
N ASP A 41 -17.06 -7.42 -11.24
CA ASP A 41 -15.62 -7.64 -11.40
C ASP A 41 -14.82 -6.51 -10.75
N LEU A 42 -15.22 -5.25 -10.98
CA LEU A 42 -14.62 -4.08 -10.35
C LEU A 42 -14.68 -4.17 -8.81
N ARG A 43 -15.85 -4.55 -8.27
CA ARG A 43 -16.05 -4.71 -6.82
C ARG A 43 -15.16 -5.82 -6.25
N ILE A 44 -15.09 -6.98 -6.90
CA ILE A 44 -14.25 -8.12 -6.46
C ILE A 44 -12.77 -7.73 -6.51
N ALA A 45 -12.31 -7.15 -7.62
CA ALA A 45 -10.94 -6.69 -7.78
C ALA A 45 -10.57 -5.65 -6.72
N GLY A 46 -11.47 -4.71 -6.42
CA GLY A 46 -11.26 -3.70 -5.38
C GLY A 46 -11.07 -4.30 -3.98
N VAL A 47 -11.85 -5.34 -3.63
CA VAL A 47 -11.69 -6.06 -2.36
C VAL A 47 -10.31 -6.76 -2.28
N GLU A 48 -9.89 -7.43 -3.35
CA GLU A 48 -8.60 -8.12 -3.38
C GLU A 48 -7.41 -7.15 -3.34
N ILE A 49 -7.49 -6.04 -4.09
CA ILE A 49 -6.49 -4.97 -4.06
C ILE A 49 -6.38 -4.36 -2.66
N GLN A 50 -7.50 -4.17 -1.96
CA GLN A 50 -7.50 -3.64 -0.61
C GLN A 50 -6.81 -4.60 0.36
N LYS A 51 -7.12 -5.91 0.30
CA LYS A 51 -6.44 -6.94 1.10
C LYS A 51 -4.92 -6.93 0.89
N ILE A 52 -4.48 -6.91 -0.37
CA ILE A 52 -3.05 -6.87 -0.73
C ILE A 52 -2.39 -5.59 -0.18
N THR A 53 -3.07 -4.45 -0.33
CA THR A 53 -2.58 -3.16 0.20
C THR A 53 -2.38 -3.25 1.70
N ASP A 54 -3.37 -3.75 2.43
CA ASP A 54 -3.34 -3.83 3.90
C ASP A 54 -2.23 -4.78 4.39
N GLU A 55 -2.03 -5.92 3.71
CA GLU A 55 -0.94 -6.84 4.01
C GLU A 55 0.43 -6.17 3.83
N ILE A 56 0.64 -5.45 2.73
CA ILE A 56 1.91 -4.76 2.47
C ILE A 56 2.15 -3.65 3.48
N ILE A 57 1.13 -2.86 3.84
CA ILE A 57 1.23 -1.82 4.87
C ILE A 57 1.62 -2.44 6.22
N LYS A 58 1.01 -3.58 6.59
CA LYS A 58 1.39 -4.31 7.81
C LYS A 58 2.86 -4.72 7.77
N ARG A 59 3.34 -5.28 6.66
CA ARG A 59 4.75 -5.68 6.49
C ARG A 59 5.72 -4.48 6.61
N ILE A 60 5.35 -3.33 6.06
CA ILE A 60 6.15 -2.09 6.20
C ILE A 60 6.24 -1.68 7.66
N ASN A 61 5.12 -1.71 8.39
CA ASN A 61 5.09 -1.36 9.82
C ASN A 61 5.92 -2.34 10.66
N ASP A 62 5.75 -3.65 10.45
CA ASP A 62 6.49 -4.69 11.16
C ASP A 62 8.01 -4.53 10.93
N THR A 63 8.42 -4.25 9.69
CA THR A 63 9.84 -4.03 9.32
C THR A 63 10.39 -2.75 9.95
N PHE A 64 9.61 -1.66 9.93
CA PHE A 64 9.99 -0.39 10.55
C PHE A 64 10.23 -0.57 12.05
N LEU A 65 9.30 -1.20 12.76
CA LEU A 65 9.41 -1.44 14.21
C LEU A 65 10.60 -2.32 14.57
N ALA A 66 10.85 -3.38 13.79
CA ALA A 66 12.02 -4.23 14.00
C ALA A 66 13.33 -3.43 13.87
N LYS A 67 13.45 -2.60 12.82
CA LYS A 67 14.66 -1.82 12.59
C LYS A 67 14.81 -0.66 13.56
N GLU A 68 13.72 -0.02 13.96
CA GLU A 68 13.72 1.01 15.00
C GLU A 68 14.21 0.44 16.33
N LYS A 69 13.70 -0.74 16.72
CA LYS A 69 14.16 -1.44 17.93
C LYS A 69 15.66 -1.73 17.88
N GLU A 70 16.16 -2.25 16.76
CA GLU A 70 17.59 -2.49 16.57
C GLU A 70 18.40 -1.20 16.77
N LEU A 71 17.98 -0.08 16.17
CA LEU A 71 18.68 1.21 16.29
C LEU A 71 18.64 1.82 17.70
N LEU A 72 17.63 1.49 18.52
CA LEU A 72 17.50 1.97 19.90
C LEU A 72 18.27 1.11 20.93
N HIS A 73 18.61 -0.13 20.57
CA HIS A 73 19.36 -1.05 21.43
C HIS A 73 20.87 -1.06 21.12
N VAL A 74 21.33 -0.17 20.23
CA VAL A 74 22.75 0.10 19.94
C VAL A 74 23.20 1.35 20.69
#